data_AF-A0A1G0KEX5-F1
#
_entry.id   AF-A0A1G0KEX5-F1
#
_cell.length_a   1.000
_cell.length_b   1.000
_cell.length_c   1.000
_cell.angle_alpha   90.00
_cell.angle_beta   90.00
_cell.angle_gamma   90.00
#
_symmetry.space_group_name_H-M   'P 1'
#
loop_
_entity.id
_entity.type
_entity.pdbx_description
1 polymer ?
#
loop_
_entity_poly.entity_id
_entity_poly.type
_entity_poly.pdbx_seq_one_letter_code
_entity_poly.pdbx_strand_id
1 'polypeptide(L)'
;MQIAMAYIGVIMIWSTTPLAMKWSTEDVGFLFGLISRMGIATAIAVLFCCMLHKRLPLEPKALKTYAASGSATYLAMMSSYWGVQYIPSGWISVIFGLSPIFTSIIATRFLGERTVGLVKTGSLILSLAGLWMMFQQSLIMGTHEFYGIAAAVTGAVFYSLGIVAVKQINADIAPVSTMTGTLIVCLLLFLATWMIGDYHPPAAIPIRSAGAILYLGIVGSVLGFMLFFYVLQHVEATRATLITLITPGNALILGYLLNDEPLTRNIILGTGMVVCGLLLFQYDRRLSQTVIKLCKRVRQNKLATMYKGE
;
A
#
# COMPACT_ATOMS: atom_id res chain seq x y z
N MET A 1 15.20 16.22 7.92
CA MET A 1 14.63 15.05 8.63
C MET A 1 15.45 13.83 8.23
N GLN A 2 15.85 12.95 9.15
CA GLN A 2 16.49 11.71 8.73
C GLN A 2 15.46 10.83 8.03
N ILE A 3 15.76 10.32 6.84
CA ILE A 3 14.86 9.49 6.03
C ILE A 3 14.31 8.32 6.85
N ALA A 4 15.12 7.74 7.74
CA ALA A 4 14.72 6.66 8.64
C ALA A 4 13.56 7.06 9.59
N MET A 5 13.59 8.28 10.15
CA MET A 5 12.49 8.75 11.01
C MET A 5 11.19 8.92 10.23
N ALA A 6 11.27 9.43 9.00
CA ALA A 6 10.10 9.52 8.13
C ALA A 6 9.55 8.14 7.81
N TYR A 7 10.44 7.18 7.54
CA TYR A 7 10.10 5.79 7.28
C TYR A 7 9.33 5.14 8.44
N ILE A 8 9.87 5.27 9.67
CA ILE A 8 9.24 4.77 10.89
C ILE A 8 7.90 5.47 11.13
N GLY A 9 7.83 6.79 10.93
CA GLY A 9 6.60 7.56 11.07
C GLY A 9 5.49 7.05 10.15
N VAL A 10 5.79 6.79 8.87
CA VAL A 10 4.80 6.21 7.95
C VAL A 10 4.38 4.82 8.39
N ILE A 11 5.32 3.95 8.80
CA ILE A 11 4.98 2.60 9.30
C ILE A 11 4.01 2.68 10.47
N MET A 12 4.30 3.52 11.46
CA MET A 12 3.45 3.68 12.65
C MET A 12 2.06 4.18 12.28
N ILE A 13 1.98 5.19 11.42
CA ILE A 13 0.70 5.76 10.96
C ILE A 13 -0.08 4.72 10.16
N TRP A 14 0.48 4.19 9.07
CA TRP A 14 -0.24 3.30 8.15
C TRP A 14 -0.47 1.89 8.69
N SER A 15 0.17 1.50 9.79
CA SER A 15 -0.20 0.29 10.53
C SER A 15 -1.61 0.39 11.13
N THR A 16 -2.07 1.59 11.47
CA THR A 16 -3.36 1.83 12.15
C THR A 16 -4.49 2.20 11.19
N THR A 17 -4.16 2.65 9.97
CA THR A 17 -5.16 3.13 9.00
C THR A 17 -6.14 2.09 8.49
N PRO A 18 -5.81 0.78 8.37
CA PRO A 18 -6.79 -0.21 7.91
C PRO A 18 -7.97 -0.32 8.87
N LEU A 19 -7.70 -0.38 10.17
CA LEU A 19 -8.72 -0.44 11.19
C LEU A 19 -9.56 0.84 11.24
N ALA A 20 -8.89 2.00 11.25
CA ALA A 20 -9.61 3.28 11.19
C ALA A 20 -10.45 3.40 9.90
N MET A 21 -9.99 2.83 8.78
CA MET A 21 -10.76 2.79 7.54
C MET A 21 -12.05 1.99 7.74
N LYS A 22 -12.02 0.81 8.36
CA LYS A 22 -13.23 0.05 8.71
C LYS A 22 -14.20 0.89 9.54
N TRP A 23 -13.72 1.47 10.64
CA TRP A 23 -14.55 2.33 11.52
C TRP A 23 -15.11 3.55 10.81
N SER A 24 -14.37 4.16 9.87
CA SER A 24 -14.84 5.31 9.11
C SER A 24 -16.03 5.01 8.18
N THR A 25 -16.32 3.73 7.95
CA THR A 25 -17.44 3.28 7.10
C THR A 25 -18.66 2.81 7.90
N GLU A 26 -18.52 2.58 9.22
CA GLU A 26 -19.58 2.07 10.09
C GLU A 26 -20.76 3.06 10.15
N ASP A 27 -21.95 2.58 9.79
CA ASP A 27 -23.25 3.27 9.77
C ASP A 27 -23.35 4.58 8.96
N VAL A 28 -22.30 4.92 8.19
CA VAL A 28 -22.27 6.10 7.33
C VAL A 28 -22.09 5.78 5.85
N GLY A 29 -21.71 4.53 5.54
CA GLY A 29 -21.41 4.08 4.19
C GLY A 29 -19.96 4.37 3.78
N PHE A 30 -19.38 3.47 2.99
CA PHE A 30 -17.96 3.54 2.64
C PHE A 30 -17.58 4.80 1.88
N LEU A 31 -18.45 5.25 0.96
CA LEU A 31 -18.15 6.40 0.12
C LEU A 31 -18.18 7.69 0.93
N PHE A 32 -19.16 7.88 1.82
CA PHE A 32 -19.21 9.07 2.68
C PHE A 32 -17.97 9.17 3.56
N GLY A 33 -17.59 8.08 4.24
CA GLY A 33 -16.38 8.04 5.06
C GLY A 33 -15.11 8.38 4.27
N LEU A 34 -15.00 7.83 3.05
CA LEU A 34 -13.89 8.08 2.13
C LEU A 34 -13.83 9.53 1.64
N ILE A 35 -14.93 10.09 1.16
CA ILE A 35 -14.96 11.46 0.65
C ILE A 35 -14.70 12.45 1.78
N SER A 36 -15.30 12.22 2.96
CA SER A 36 -15.12 13.10 4.12
C SER A 36 -13.67 13.18 4.55
N ARG A 37 -12.96 12.04 4.66
CA ARG A 37 -11.53 12.06 5.01
C ARG A 37 -10.68 12.73 3.93
N MET A 38 -11.02 12.60 2.66
CA MET A 38 -10.27 13.24 1.57
C MET A 38 -10.55 14.75 1.53
N GLY A 39 -11.78 15.17 1.81
CA GLY A 39 -12.15 16.58 1.97
C GLY A 39 -11.37 17.25 3.09
N ILE A 40 -11.38 16.63 4.28
CA ILE A 40 -10.60 17.10 5.44
C ILE A 40 -9.11 17.15 5.12
N ALA A 41 -8.56 16.08 4.55
CA ALA A 41 -7.15 16.01 4.19
C ALA A 41 -6.77 17.11 3.19
N THR A 42 -7.57 17.33 2.15
CA THR A 42 -7.31 18.37 1.15
C THR A 42 -7.38 19.77 1.76
N ALA A 43 -8.38 20.06 2.59
CA ALA A 43 -8.49 21.35 3.26
C ALA A 43 -7.25 21.65 4.13
N ILE A 44 -6.83 20.67 4.92
CA ILE A 44 -5.65 20.78 5.78
C ILE A 44 -4.35 20.85 4.96
N ALA A 45 -4.24 20.07 3.89
CA ALA A 45 -3.08 20.10 2.99
C ALA A 45 -2.92 21.47 2.33
N VAL A 46 -4.01 22.05 1.81
CA VAL A 46 -4.01 23.40 1.23
C VAL A 46 -3.61 24.43 2.29
N LEU A 47 -4.24 24.39 3.48
CA LEU A 47 -3.89 25.27 4.59
C LEU A 47 -2.40 25.16 4.94
N PHE A 48 -1.88 23.94 5.08
CA PHE A 48 -0.49 23.69 5.42
C PHE A 48 0.46 24.16 4.33
N CYS A 49 0.10 23.99 3.05
CA CYS A 49 0.86 24.52 1.92
C CYS A 49 0.93 26.06 1.95
N CYS A 50 -0.20 26.72 2.25
CA CYS A 50 -0.27 28.18 2.43
C CYS A 50 0.57 28.66 3.62
N MET A 51 0.48 28.00 4.78
CA MET A 51 1.26 28.36 5.98
C MET A 51 2.77 28.23 5.76
N LEU A 52 3.21 27.22 5.00
CA LEU A 52 4.62 27.05 4.63
C LEU A 52 5.08 27.98 3.49
N HIS A 53 4.20 28.85 2.98
CA HIS A 53 4.45 29.72 1.84
C HIS A 53 4.98 28.95 0.61
N LYS A 54 4.59 27.67 0.49
CA LYS A 54 4.97 26.83 -0.65
C LYS A 54 3.98 27.05 -1.76
N ARG A 55 4.49 27.22 -2.97
CA ARG A 55 3.66 27.32 -4.17
C ARG A 55 3.18 25.91 -4.56
N LEU A 56 2.06 25.86 -5.25
CA LEU A 56 1.62 24.70 -6.03
C LEU A 56 2.00 24.97 -7.49
N PRO A 57 3.16 24.49 -7.98
CA PRO A 57 3.55 24.72 -9.36
C PRO A 57 2.49 24.17 -10.31
N LEU A 58 2.12 24.98 -11.31
CA LEU A 58 1.18 24.62 -12.36
C LEU A 58 1.89 24.22 -13.66
N GLU A 59 3.20 23.98 -13.58
CA GLU A 59 3.99 23.52 -14.71
C GLU A 59 3.54 22.12 -15.17
N PRO A 60 3.68 21.79 -16.47
CA PRO A 60 3.17 20.53 -17.01
C PRO A 60 3.65 19.27 -16.27
N LYS A 61 4.90 19.24 -15.80
CA LYS A 61 5.42 18.10 -15.03
C LYS A 61 4.77 17.98 -13.65
N ALA A 62 4.54 19.11 -12.97
CA ALA A 62 3.87 19.14 -11.69
C ALA A 62 2.40 18.70 -11.83
N LEU A 63 1.68 19.25 -12.81
CA LEU A 63 0.30 18.85 -13.11
C LEU A 63 0.20 17.36 -13.48
N LYS A 64 1.11 16.84 -14.30
CA LYS A 64 1.18 15.39 -14.59
C LYS A 64 1.42 14.57 -13.32
N THR A 65 2.28 15.05 -12.42
CA THR A 65 2.56 14.37 -11.15
C THR A 65 1.29 14.31 -10.28
N TYR A 66 0.57 15.43 -10.15
CA TYR A 66 -0.69 15.50 -9.39
C TYR A 66 -1.78 14.62 -10.01
N ALA A 67 -1.93 14.68 -11.33
CA ALA A 67 -2.91 13.87 -12.06
C ALA A 67 -2.63 12.38 -11.89
N ALA A 68 -1.37 11.95 -12.07
CA ALA A 68 -0.98 10.55 -11.96
C ALA A 68 -1.14 10.02 -10.53
N SER A 69 -0.57 10.70 -9.54
CA SER A 69 -0.66 10.32 -8.13
C SER A 69 -2.09 10.40 -7.59
N GLY A 70 -2.82 11.46 -7.91
CA GLY A 70 -4.19 11.69 -7.46
C GLY A 70 -5.16 10.64 -8.03
N SER A 71 -5.06 10.36 -9.33
CA SER A 71 -5.89 9.31 -9.97
C SER A 71 -5.57 7.92 -9.43
N ALA A 72 -4.28 7.60 -9.27
CA ALA A 72 -3.85 6.33 -8.70
C ALA A 72 -4.33 6.17 -7.24
N THR A 73 -4.23 7.24 -6.43
CA THR A 73 -4.72 7.25 -5.04
C THR A 73 -6.23 7.12 -4.99
N TYR A 74 -6.97 7.81 -5.87
CA TYR A 74 -8.42 7.68 -6.00
C TYR A 74 -8.81 6.23 -6.28
N LEU A 75 -8.23 5.61 -7.31
CA LEU A 75 -8.54 4.22 -7.68
C LEU A 75 -8.13 3.23 -6.57
N ALA A 76 -6.98 3.46 -5.93
CA ALA A 76 -6.50 2.62 -4.83
C ALA A 76 -7.45 2.68 -3.62
N MET A 77 -7.83 3.89 -3.21
CA MET A 77 -8.69 4.11 -2.05
C MET A 77 -10.12 3.67 -2.32
N MET A 78 -10.68 3.96 -3.50
CA MET A 78 -12.03 3.53 -3.89
C MET A 78 -12.13 2.00 -3.85
N SER A 79 -11.16 1.28 -4.44
CA SER A 79 -11.15 -0.17 -4.44
C SER A 79 -11.01 -0.75 -3.02
N SER A 80 -10.15 -0.15 -2.19
CA SER A 80 -9.90 -0.62 -0.82
C SER A 80 -11.08 -0.37 0.12
N TYR A 81 -11.71 0.81 0.03
CA TYR A 81 -12.89 1.14 0.82
C TYR A 81 -14.11 0.32 0.39
N TRP A 82 -14.24 0.02 -0.89
CA TRP A 82 -15.29 -0.91 -1.32
C TRP A 82 -15.03 -2.31 -0.76
N GLY A 83 -13.78 -2.78 -0.82
CA GLY A 83 -13.38 -4.10 -0.33
C GLY A 83 -13.48 -4.28 1.19
N VAL A 84 -13.19 -3.25 1.99
CA VAL A 84 -13.20 -3.31 3.47
C VAL A 84 -14.59 -3.62 4.03
N GLN A 85 -15.65 -3.47 3.23
CA GLN A 85 -17.01 -3.88 3.61
C GLN A 85 -17.14 -5.40 3.74
N TYR A 86 -16.38 -6.15 2.93
CA TYR A 86 -16.52 -7.60 2.81
C TYR A 86 -15.44 -8.39 3.54
N ILE A 87 -14.31 -7.75 3.88
CA ILE A 87 -13.19 -8.43 4.55
C ILE A 87 -12.72 -7.69 5.81
N PRO A 88 -12.08 -8.39 6.76
CA PRO A 88 -11.46 -7.76 7.93
C PRO A 88 -10.45 -6.69 7.55
N SER A 89 -10.32 -5.66 8.39
CA SER A 89 -9.43 -4.53 8.13
C SER A 89 -7.96 -4.95 8.05
N GLY A 90 -7.53 -5.89 8.90
CA GLY A 90 -6.17 -6.42 8.86
C GLY A 90 -5.81 -7.09 7.54
N TRP A 91 -6.79 -7.66 6.81
CA TRP A 91 -6.56 -8.31 5.52
C TRP A 91 -6.16 -7.31 4.44
N ILE A 92 -6.75 -6.10 4.46
CA ILE A 92 -6.37 -5.03 3.55
C ILE A 92 -4.87 -4.71 3.72
N SER A 93 -4.39 -4.63 4.96
CA SER A 93 -2.97 -4.38 5.25
C SER A 93 -2.06 -5.46 4.68
N VAL A 94 -2.42 -6.74 4.87
CA VAL A 94 -1.62 -7.86 4.37
C VAL A 94 -1.55 -7.87 2.84
N ILE A 95 -2.67 -7.57 2.17
CA ILE A 95 -2.73 -7.47 0.70
C ILE A 95 -1.86 -6.30 0.21
N PHE A 96 -1.92 -5.14 0.86
CA PHE A 96 -1.03 -4.00 0.56
C PHE A 96 0.44 -4.27 0.94
N GLY A 97 0.71 -5.26 1.79
CA GLY A 97 2.05 -5.79 2.01
C GLY A 97 2.74 -6.27 0.73
N LEU A 98 1.98 -6.61 -0.31
CA LEU A 98 2.49 -7.02 -1.62
C LEU A 98 2.90 -5.85 -2.52
N SER A 99 2.60 -4.60 -2.14
CA SER A 99 2.94 -3.43 -2.94
C SER A 99 4.42 -3.33 -3.37
N PRO A 100 5.44 -3.77 -2.58
CA PRO A 100 6.82 -3.84 -3.05
C PRO A 100 7.00 -4.74 -4.27
N ILE A 101 6.28 -5.85 -4.35
CA ILE A 101 6.32 -6.78 -5.47
C ILE A 101 5.76 -6.11 -6.72
N PHE A 102 4.54 -5.56 -6.64
CA PHE A 102 3.90 -4.87 -7.75
C PHE A 102 4.73 -3.68 -8.21
N THR A 103 5.17 -2.85 -7.27
CA THR A 103 6.02 -1.68 -7.53
C THR A 103 7.30 -2.08 -8.23
N SER A 104 7.96 -3.15 -7.79
CA SER A 104 9.20 -3.60 -8.40
C SER A 104 9.03 -4.13 -9.83
N ILE A 105 7.94 -4.87 -10.10
CA ILE A 105 7.62 -5.33 -11.46
C ILE A 105 7.41 -4.12 -12.38
N ILE A 106 6.59 -3.16 -11.95
CA ILE A 106 6.30 -1.95 -12.71
C ILE A 106 7.57 -1.09 -12.88
N ALA A 107 8.33 -0.87 -11.80
CA ALA A 107 9.55 -0.07 -11.79
C ALA A 107 10.67 -0.66 -12.66
N THR A 108 10.76 -2.00 -12.77
CA THR A 108 11.69 -2.63 -13.72
C THR A 108 11.42 -2.18 -15.14
N ARG A 109 10.14 -2.14 -15.51
CA ARG A 109 9.71 -1.83 -16.88
C ARG A 109 9.79 -0.34 -17.21
N PHE A 110 9.49 0.53 -16.25
CA PHE A 110 9.32 1.97 -16.47
C PHE A 110 10.46 2.83 -15.93
N LEU A 111 11.19 2.37 -14.91
CA LEU A 111 12.31 3.09 -14.28
C LEU A 111 13.66 2.41 -14.48
N GLY A 112 13.69 1.19 -15.05
CA GLY A 112 14.91 0.42 -15.21
C GLY A 112 15.50 -0.11 -13.90
N GLU A 113 14.70 -0.18 -12.82
CA GLU A 113 15.12 -0.79 -11.55
C GLU A 113 15.42 -2.28 -11.77
N ARG A 114 16.70 -2.68 -11.75
CA ARG A 114 17.12 -4.07 -12.01
C ARG A 114 16.60 -5.02 -10.95
N THR A 115 15.63 -5.87 -11.29
CA THR A 115 15.06 -6.79 -10.30
C THR A 115 14.53 -8.08 -10.92
N VAL A 116 15.31 -8.80 -11.72
CA VAL A 116 14.92 -10.15 -12.18
C VAL A 116 15.93 -11.17 -11.64
N GLY A 117 15.45 -12.13 -10.84
CA GLY A 117 16.25 -13.16 -10.20
C GLY A 117 15.39 -14.32 -9.69
N LEU A 118 15.95 -15.52 -9.63
CA LEU A 118 15.26 -16.74 -9.17
C LEU A 118 14.71 -16.60 -7.74
N VAL A 119 15.43 -15.90 -6.86
CA VAL A 119 15.01 -15.66 -5.47
C VAL A 119 13.76 -14.78 -5.44
N LYS A 120 13.68 -13.76 -6.30
CA LYS A 120 12.48 -12.92 -6.44
C LYS A 120 11.24 -13.69 -6.90
N THR A 121 11.37 -14.61 -7.85
CA THR A 121 10.25 -15.49 -8.26
C THR A 121 9.82 -16.39 -7.10
N GLY A 122 10.77 -17.01 -6.39
CA GLY A 122 10.46 -17.80 -5.19
C GLY A 122 9.78 -16.99 -4.08
N SER A 123 10.19 -15.73 -3.91
CA SER A 123 9.61 -14.78 -2.96
C SER A 123 8.16 -14.43 -3.30
N LEU A 124 7.86 -14.23 -4.59
CA LEU A 124 6.50 -14.04 -5.08
C LEU A 124 5.63 -15.27 -4.80
N ILE A 125 6.12 -16.46 -5.14
CA ILE A 125 5.39 -17.72 -4.90
C ILE A 125 5.10 -17.91 -3.41
N LEU A 126 6.09 -17.67 -2.54
CA LEU A 126 5.91 -17.78 -1.09
C LEU A 126 4.87 -16.78 -0.57
N SER A 127 4.90 -15.54 -1.08
CA SER A 127 3.94 -14.51 -0.68
C SER A 127 2.52 -14.86 -1.15
N LEU A 128 2.35 -15.33 -2.39
CA LEU A 128 1.07 -15.77 -2.92
C LEU A 128 0.53 -17.00 -2.19
N ALA A 129 1.39 -17.96 -1.86
CA ALA A 129 1.02 -19.12 -1.05
C ALA A 129 0.57 -18.71 0.36
N GLY A 130 1.21 -17.70 0.95
CA GLY A 130 0.80 -17.11 2.22
C GLY A 130 -0.62 -16.52 2.17
N LEU A 131 -0.93 -15.72 1.15
CA LEU A 131 -2.28 -15.18 0.95
C LEU A 131 -3.31 -16.28 0.74
N TRP A 132 -2.98 -17.28 -0.08
CA TRP A 132 -3.84 -18.45 -0.28
C TRP A 132 -4.13 -19.14 1.05
N MET A 133 -3.12 -19.36 1.89
CA MET A 133 -3.29 -19.97 3.21
C MET A 133 -4.22 -19.15 4.12
N MET A 134 -4.14 -17.83 4.07
CA MET A 134 -5.03 -16.96 4.85
C MET A 134 -6.48 -17.04 4.38
N PHE A 135 -6.68 -17.02 3.06
CA PHE A 135 -8.00 -16.76 2.47
C PHE A 135 -8.69 -18.02 1.95
N GLN A 136 -8.02 -19.18 1.88
CA GLN A 136 -8.55 -20.41 1.27
C GLN A 136 -9.97 -20.74 1.73
N GLN A 137 -10.27 -20.60 3.03
CA GLN A 137 -11.58 -20.94 3.56
C GLN A 137 -12.67 -19.94 3.11
N SER A 138 -12.34 -18.65 3.09
CA SER A 138 -13.23 -17.59 2.62
C SER A 138 -13.41 -17.62 1.10
N LEU A 139 -12.37 -17.97 0.34
CA LEU A 139 -12.43 -18.09 -1.13
C LEU A 139 -13.30 -19.26 -1.61
N ILE A 140 -13.41 -20.32 -0.81
CA ILE A 140 -14.21 -21.50 -1.13
C ILE A 140 -15.69 -21.28 -0.74
N MET A 141 -15.95 -20.51 0.33
CA MET A 141 -17.27 -20.44 0.96
C MET A 141 -18.02 -19.12 0.69
N GLY A 142 -17.33 -18.05 0.27
CA GLY A 142 -17.90 -16.70 0.23
C GLY A 142 -17.58 -15.93 -1.06
N THR A 143 -18.62 -15.60 -1.82
CA THR A 143 -18.49 -14.79 -3.05
C THR A 143 -18.12 -13.34 -2.73
N HIS A 144 -18.63 -12.77 -1.64
CA HIS A 144 -18.37 -11.39 -1.24
C HIS A 144 -16.93 -11.16 -0.79
N GLU A 145 -16.36 -12.09 -0.04
CA GLU A 145 -14.97 -12.06 0.41
C GLU A 145 -14.00 -12.11 -0.76
N PHE A 146 -14.29 -12.95 -1.77
CA PHE A 146 -13.52 -12.97 -3.01
C PHE A 146 -13.48 -11.58 -3.67
N TYR A 147 -14.63 -10.93 -3.80
CA TYR A 147 -14.68 -9.58 -4.37
C TYR A 147 -13.93 -8.56 -3.51
N GLY A 148 -14.02 -8.65 -2.17
CA GLY A 148 -13.26 -7.78 -1.27
C GLY A 148 -11.75 -7.94 -1.43
N ILE A 149 -11.26 -9.18 -1.52
CA ILE A 149 -9.84 -9.48 -1.78
C ILE A 149 -9.42 -8.95 -3.15
N ALA A 150 -10.21 -9.21 -4.20
CA ALA A 150 -9.92 -8.74 -5.55
C ALA A 150 -9.84 -7.21 -5.60
N ALA A 151 -10.76 -6.51 -4.93
CA ALA A 151 -10.75 -5.06 -4.86
C ALA A 151 -9.53 -4.52 -4.09
N ALA A 152 -9.13 -5.16 -2.99
CA ALA A 152 -7.93 -4.78 -2.25
C ALA A 152 -6.64 -5.01 -3.07
N VAL A 153 -6.55 -6.11 -3.83
CA VAL A 153 -5.42 -6.38 -4.75
C VAL A 153 -5.36 -5.32 -5.84
N THR A 154 -6.49 -5.02 -6.48
CA THR A 154 -6.62 -3.92 -7.45
C THR A 154 -6.15 -2.59 -6.84
N GLY A 155 -6.54 -2.33 -5.58
CA GLY A 155 -6.10 -1.16 -4.84
C GLY A 155 -4.58 -1.08 -4.67
N ALA A 156 -3.95 -2.19 -4.26
CA ALA A 156 -2.50 -2.29 -4.09
C ALA A 156 -1.73 -2.13 -5.42
N VAL A 157 -2.31 -2.57 -6.55
CA VAL A 157 -1.76 -2.38 -7.89
C VAL A 157 -1.81 -0.90 -8.29
N PHE A 158 -2.96 -0.23 -8.14
CA PHE A 158 -3.07 1.20 -8.45
C PHE A 158 -2.17 2.06 -7.58
N TYR A 159 -2.06 1.73 -6.29
CA TYR A 159 -1.10 2.36 -5.38
C TYR A 159 0.34 2.25 -5.91
N SER A 160 0.74 1.05 -6.33
CA SER A 160 2.08 0.80 -6.88
C SER A 160 2.32 1.52 -8.21
N LEU A 161 1.31 1.56 -9.09
CA LEU A 161 1.35 2.31 -10.35
C LEU A 161 1.55 3.81 -10.10
N GLY A 162 0.82 4.39 -9.15
CA GLY A 162 0.95 5.80 -8.79
C GLY A 162 2.35 6.17 -8.32
N ILE A 163 2.95 5.33 -7.49
CA ILE A 163 4.33 5.52 -6.99
C ILE A 163 5.33 5.52 -8.14
N VAL A 164 5.25 4.53 -9.03
CA VAL A 164 6.14 4.44 -10.18
C VAL A 164 5.91 5.61 -11.14
N ALA A 165 4.67 6.01 -11.38
CA ALA A 165 4.35 7.15 -12.24
C ALA A 165 4.93 8.47 -11.70
N VAL A 166 4.81 8.74 -10.39
CA VAL A 166 5.43 9.91 -9.75
C VAL A 166 6.95 9.89 -9.95
N LYS A 167 7.58 8.74 -9.75
CA LYS A 167 9.03 8.57 -9.97
C LYS A 167 9.44 8.72 -11.41
N GLN A 168 8.62 8.26 -12.35
CA GLN A 168 8.90 8.34 -13.78
C GLN A 168 8.79 9.78 -14.30
N ILE A 169 7.79 10.53 -13.83
CA ILE A 169 7.61 11.93 -14.19
C ILE A 169 8.74 12.79 -13.60
N ASN A 170 9.20 12.43 -12.38
CA ASN A 170 10.34 13.03 -11.69
C ASN A 170 10.28 14.58 -11.69
N ALA A 171 9.13 15.13 -11.31
CA ALA A 171 8.97 16.57 -11.16
C ALA A 171 9.77 17.07 -9.95
N ASP A 172 10.51 18.15 -10.13
CA ASP A 172 11.27 18.80 -9.06
C ASP A 172 10.35 19.75 -8.27
N ILE A 173 9.53 19.15 -7.41
CA ILE A 173 8.55 19.86 -6.58
C ILE A 173 8.62 19.38 -5.15
N ALA A 174 8.28 20.24 -4.18
CA ALA A 174 8.36 19.87 -2.77
C ALA A 174 7.35 18.74 -2.42
N PRO A 175 7.66 17.85 -1.46
CA PRO A 175 6.74 16.79 -1.03
C PRO A 175 5.36 17.30 -0.64
N VAL A 176 5.29 18.45 0.03
CA VAL A 176 4.04 19.10 0.43
C VAL A 176 3.22 19.52 -0.79
N SER A 177 3.85 19.99 -1.87
CA SER A 177 3.17 20.34 -3.12
C SER A 177 2.65 19.08 -3.82
N THR A 178 3.46 18.01 -3.88
CA THR A 178 3.03 16.70 -4.40
C THR A 178 1.84 16.16 -3.63
N MET A 179 1.92 16.11 -2.31
CA MET A 179 0.84 15.68 -1.43
C MET A 179 -0.43 16.51 -1.66
N THR A 180 -0.32 17.84 -1.65
CA THR A 180 -1.48 18.73 -1.77
C THR A 180 -2.14 18.59 -3.14
N GLY A 181 -1.36 18.58 -4.22
CA GLY A 181 -1.88 18.35 -5.57
C GLY A 181 -2.50 16.96 -5.74
N THR A 182 -1.91 15.93 -5.15
CA THR A 182 -2.47 14.56 -5.09
C THR A 182 -3.86 14.57 -4.46
N LEU A 183 -3.99 15.20 -3.28
CA LEU A 183 -5.23 15.24 -2.52
C LEU A 183 -6.31 16.09 -3.22
N ILE A 184 -5.94 17.20 -3.86
CA ILE A 184 -6.87 18.00 -4.67
C ILE A 184 -7.45 17.16 -5.81
N VAL A 185 -6.60 16.54 -6.64
CA VAL A 185 -7.06 15.70 -7.76
C VAL A 185 -7.92 14.54 -7.25
N CYS A 186 -7.49 13.89 -6.17
CA CYS A 186 -8.20 12.78 -5.55
C CYS A 186 -9.61 13.21 -5.08
N LEU A 187 -9.72 14.35 -4.40
CA LEU A 187 -11.00 14.91 -3.95
C LEU A 187 -11.91 15.26 -5.13
N LEU A 188 -11.39 15.88 -6.19
CA LEU A 188 -12.20 16.23 -7.37
C LEU A 188 -12.81 14.98 -8.02
N LEU A 189 -12.04 13.89 -8.15
CA LEU A 189 -12.53 12.63 -8.67
C LEU A 189 -13.60 12.01 -7.76
N PHE A 190 -13.40 12.07 -6.44
CA PHE A 190 -14.38 11.58 -5.48
C PHE A 190 -15.70 12.38 -5.49
N LEU A 191 -15.61 13.71 -5.61
CA LEU A 191 -16.79 14.56 -5.75
C LEU A 191 -17.55 14.25 -7.05
N ALA A 192 -16.85 14.00 -8.16
CA ALA A 192 -17.49 13.56 -9.40
C ALA A 192 -18.24 12.23 -9.21
N THR A 193 -17.65 11.26 -8.52
CA THR A 193 -18.30 9.98 -8.20
C THR A 193 -19.53 10.16 -7.32
N TRP A 194 -19.47 11.05 -6.32
CA TRP A 194 -20.61 11.39 -5.47
C TRP A 194 -21.77 11.98 -6.27
N MET A 195 -21.47 12.93 -7.17
CA MET A 195 -22.48 13.60 -7.99
C MET A 195 -23.17 12.67 -8.99
N ILE A 196 -22.45 11.66 -9.51
CA ILE A 196 -22.99 10.73 -10.50
C ILE A 196 -23.84 9.63 -9.87
N GLY A 197 -23.50 9.18 -8.65
CA GLY A 197 -24.09 7.97 -8.06
C GLY A 197 -25.29 8.18 -7.13
N ASP A 198 -25.93 9.35 -7.17
CA ASP A 198 -27.10 9.71 -6.35
C ASP A 198 -26.94 9.38 -4.86
N TYR A 199 -25.74 9.68 -4.33
CA TYR A 199 -25.41 9.41 -2.93
C TYR A 199 -25.95 10.51 -2.01
N HIS A 200 -26.48 10.09 -0.87
CA HIS A 200 -26.97 11.01 0.16
C HIS A 200 -26.09 10.98 1.41
N PRO A 201 -25.92 12.13 2.09
CA PRO A 201 -25.29 12.16 3.40
C PRO A 201 -26.04 11.25 4.38
N PRO A 202 -25.34 10.59 5.32
CA PRO A 202 -26.00 9.78 6.33
C PRO A 202 -26.82 10.68 7.28
N ALA A 203 -27.91 10.14 7.81
CA ALA A 203 -28.77 10.87 8.75
C ALA A 203 -28.06 11.20 10.07
N ALA A 204 -27.10 10.37 10.47
CA ALA A 204 -26.26 10.57 11.65
C ALA A 204 -24.85 10.05 11.38
N ILE A 205 -23.87 10.63 12.06
CA ILE A 205 -22.48 10.19 12.00
C ILE A 205 -22.11 9.71 13.41
N PRO A 206 -21.95 8.41 13.65
CA PRO A 206 -21.52 7.90 14.95
C PRO A 206 -20.19 8.50 15.37
N ILE A 207 -19.99 8.70 16.67
CA ILE A 207 -18.76 9.32 17.21
C ILE A 207 -17.49 8.55 16.81
N ARG A 208 -17.58 7.21 16.73
CA ARG A 208 -16.48 6.34 16.30
C ARG A 208 -16.11 6.60 14.83
N SER A 209 -17.11 6.66 13.95
CA SER A 209 -16.93 6.95 12.53
C SER A 209 -16.38 8.37 12.32
N ALA A 210 -16.93 9.36 13.02
CA ALA A 210 -16.44 10.75 12.98
C ALA A 210 -14.97 10.85 13.43
N GLY A 211 -14.62 10.22 14.57
CA GLY A 211 -13.25 10.18 15.08
C GLY A 211 -12.28 9.49 14.11
N ALA A 212 -12.70 8.37 13.52
CA ALA A 212 -11.92 7.66 12.52
C ALA A 212 -11.72 8.49 11.24
N ILE A 213 -12.76 9.17 10.75
CA ILE A 213 -12.70 10.06 9.58
C ILE A 213 -11.71 11.21 9.84
N LEU A 214 -11.78 11.86 11.01
CA LEU A 214 -10.86 12.94 11.39
C LEU A 214 -9.42 12.43 11.50
N TYR A 215 -9.21 11.32 12.19
CA TYR A 215 -7.91 10.68 12.32
C TYR A 215 -7.31 10.34 10.96
N LEU A 216 -8.09 9.74 10.06
CA LEU A 216 -7.65 9.40 8.71
C LEU A 216 -7.39 10.63 7.85
N GLY A 217 -8.19 11.69 7.97
CA GLY A 217 -7.98 12.93 7.23
C GLY A 217 -6.67 13.61 7.63
N ILE A 218 -6.39 13.69 8.93
CA ILE A 218 -5.22 14.39 9.46
C ILE A 218 -3.97 13.51 9.44
N VAL A 219 -4.02 12.40 10.17
CA VAL A 219 -2.86 11.56 10.45
C VAL A 219 -2.63 10.58 9.29
N GLY A 220 -3.67 9.85 8.90
CA GLY A 220 -3.57 8.84 7.84
C GLY A 220 -3.23 9.40 6.45
N SER A 221 -3.83 10.55 6.12
CA SER A 221 -3.69 11.21 4.82
C SER A 221 -2.63 12.31 4.84
N VAL A 222 -2.81 13.43 5.54
CA VAL A 222 -1.86 14.57 5.44
C VAL A 222 -0.47 14.20 5.96
N LEU A 223 -0.36 13.79 7.23
CA LEU A 223 0.94 13.44 7.80
C LEU A 223 1.55 12.21 7.12
N GLY A 224 0.75 11.15 6.92
CA GLY A 224 1.17 9.93 6.24
C GLY A 224 1.70 10.20 4.82
N PHE A 225 0.96 10.93 3.99
CA PHE A 225 1.36 11.20 2.61
C PHE A 225 2.55 12.13 2.54
N MET A 226 2.64 13.14 3.41
CA MET A 226 3.79 14.05 3.44
C MET A 226 5.09 13.30 3.73
N LEU A 227 5.09 12.46 4.77
CA LEU A 227 6.25 11.64 5.12
C LEU A 227 6.55 10.63 4.02
N PHE A 228 5.52 10.02 3.43
CA PHE A 228 5.68 9.06 2.36
C PHE A 228 6.27 9.69 1.09
N PHE A 229 5.75 10.83 0.63
CA PHE A 229 6.32 11.53 -0.53
C PHE A 229 7.73 12.05 -0.25
N TYR A 230 8.02 12.45 0.99
CA TYR A 230 9.39 12.77 1.39
C TYR A 230 10.31 11.55 1.25
N VAL A 231 9.92 10.39 1.79
CA VAL A 231 10.68 9.13 1.63
C VAL A 231 10.84 8.82 0.14
N LEU A 232 9.74 8.84 -0.62
CA LEU A 232 9.70 8.51 -2.03
C LEU A 232 10.68 9.36 -2.81
N GLN A 233 10.79 10.68 -2.56
CA GLN A 233 11.76 11.52 -3.27
C GLN A 233 13.22 11.09 -3.07
N HIS A 234 13.57 10.53 -1.92
CA HIS A 234 14.96 10.25 -1.55
C HIS A 234 15.38 8.78 -1.77
N VAL A 235 14.45 7.86 -2.05
CA VAL A 235 14.76 6.44 -2.28
C VAL A 235 14.14 5.91 -3.58
N GLU A 236 14.57 4.73 -4.03
CA GLU A 236 13.97 3.99 -5.16
C GLU A 236 12.48 3.69 -4.91
N ALA A 237 11.68 3.55 -5.97
CA ALA A 237 10.23 3.30 -5.86
C ALA A 237 9.96 2.03 -5.05
N THR A 238 10.68 0.95 -5.38
CA THR A 238 10.57 -0.33 -4.67
C THR A 238 10.96 -0.22 -3.19
N ARG A 239 11.93 0.63 -2.83
CA ARG A 239 12.35 0.79 -1.43
C ARG A 239 11.37 1.60 -0.61
N ALA A 240 10.73 2.59 -1.21
CA ALA A 240 9.70 3.38 -0.53
C ALA A 240 8.50 2.51 -0.11
N THR A 241 8.13 1.51 -0.91
CA THR A 241 6.99 0.64 -0.60
C THR A 241 7.27 -0.42 0.46
N LEU A 242 8.52 -0.69 0.83
CA LEU A 242 8.83 -1.66 1.89
C LEU A 242 8.29 -1.24 3.27
N ILE A 243 7.80 -0.01 3.43
CA ILE A 243 7.02 0.44 4.59
C ILE A 243 5.84 -0.52 4.83
N THR A 244 5.19 -1.01 3.78
CA THR A 244 4.03 -1.91 3.89
C THR A 244 4.39 -3.33 4.32
N LEU A 245 5.68 -3.63 4.53
CA LEU A 245 6.13 -4.94 5.03
C LEU A 245 5.85 -5.14 6.52
N ILE A 246 5.86 -4.04 7.29
CA ILE A 246 5.69 -4.07 8.75
C ILE A 246 4.23 -3.81 9.15
N THR A 247 3.49 -3.07 8.33
CA THR A 247 2.07 -2.73 8.58
C THR A 247 1.14 -3.93 8.80
N PRO A 248 1.31 -5.12 8.18
CA PRO A 248 0.35 -6.21 8.31
C PRO A 248 0.28 -6.78 9.73
N GLY A 249 1.44 -6.98 10.37
CA GLY A 249 1.51 -7.53 11.73
C GLY A 249 0.79 -6.62 12.73
N ASN A 250 1.08 -5.32 12.69
CA ASN A 250 0.44 -4.34 13.56
C ASN A 250 -1.06 -4.19 13.26
N ALA A 251 -1.46 -4.15 11.98
CA ALA A 251 -2.86 -4.02 11.61
C ALA A 251 -3.70 -5.21 12.06
N LEU A 252 -3.19 -6.44 11.95
CA LEU A 252 -3.87 -7.64 12.45
C LEU A 252 -4.02 -7.64 13.97
N ILE A 253 -2.98 -7.23 14.70
CA ILE A 253 -3.03 -7.12 16.16
C ILE A 253 -4.07 -6.08 16.57
N LEU A 254 -4.10 -4.91 15.92
CA LEU A 254 -5.07 -3.86 16.20
C LEU A 254 -6.50 -4.30 15.85
N GLY A 255 -6.69 -4.96 14.71
CA GLY A 255 -7.99 -5.53 14.30
C GLY A 255 -8.52 -6.54 15.32
N TYR A 256 -7.65 -7.44 15.80
CA TYR A 256 -8.00 -8.42 16.83
C TYR A 256 -8.35 -7.77 18.16
N LEU A 257 -7.52 -6.83 18.66
CA LEU A 257 -7.69 -6.25 19.99
C LEU A 257 -8.81 -5.21 20.11
N LEU A 258 -9.09 -4.45 19.04
CA LEU A 258 -9.97 -3.29 19.09
C LEU A 258 -11.27 -3.46 18.29
N ASN A 259 -11.35 -4.49 17.46
CA ASN A 259 -12.48 -4.72 16.56
C ASN A 259 -12.91 -6.20 16.48
N ASP A 260 -12.40 -7.03 17.40
CA ASP A 260 -12.72 -8.45 17.54
C ASP A 260 -12.56 -9.23 16.21
N GLU A 261 -11.63 -8.82 15.36
CA GLU A 261 -11.38 -9.49 14.08
C GLU A 261 -10.73 -10.86 14.29
N PRO A 262 -11.13 -11.90 13.54
CA PRO A 262 -10.63 -13.24 13.76
C PRO A 262 -9.14 -13.34 13.44
N LEU A 263 -8.34 -13.79 14.42
CA LEU A 263 -6.92 -14.06 14.26
C LEU A 263 -6.65 -15.56 14.31
N THR A 264 -7.02 -16.26 13.24
CA THR A 264 -6.89 -17.72 13.14
C THR A 264 -5.44 -18.16 12.91
N ARG A 265 -5.15 -19.43 13.17
CA ARG A 265 -3.84 -20.04 12.86
C ARG A 265 -3.43 -19.86 11.39
N ASN A 266 -4.40 -19.95 10.48
CA ASN A 266 -4.17 -19.75 9.04
C ASN A 266 -3.76 -18.31 8.72
N ILE A 267 -4.39 -17.33 9.37
CA ILE A 267 -4.05 -15.90 9.21
C ILE A 267 -2.63 -15.64 9.71
N ILE A 268 -2.26 -16.18 10.88
CA ILE A 268 -0.92 -16.00 11.46
C ILE A 268 0.15 -16.63 10.55
N LEU A 269 -0.02 -17.90 10.18
CA LEU A 269 0.96 -18.63 9.36
C LEU A 269 1.07 -18.02 7.96
N GLY A 270 -0.06 -17.71 7.33
CA GLY A 270 -0.09 -17.11 6.00
C GLY A 270 0.51 -15.70 5.98
N THR A 271 0.24 -14.87 6.98
CA THR A 271 0.91 -13.56 7.13
C THR A 271 2.41 -13.72 7.32
N GLY A 272 2.83 -14.70 8.14
CA GLY A 272 4.24 -15.05 8.29
C GLY A 272 4.90 -15.43 6.96
N MET A 273 4.22 -16.22 6.13
CA MET A 273 4.70 -16.56 4.77
C MET A 273 4.81 -15.33 3.87
N VAL A 274 3.81 -14.42 3.90
CA VAL A 274 3.85 -13.15 3.15
C VAL A 274 5.05 -12.31 3.57
N VAL A 275 5.22 -12.07 4.88
CA VAL A 275 6.33 -11.26 5.40
C VAL A 275 7.68 -11.92 5.07
N CYS A 276 7.82 -13.23 5.26
CA CYS A 276 9.03 -13.97 4.88
C CYS A 276 9.34 -13.86 3.38
N GLY A 277 8.32 -14.02 2.52
CA GLY A 277 8.46 -13.85 1.08
C GLY A 277 8.95 -12.46 0.73
N LEU A 278 8.39 -11.41 1.33
CA LEU A 278 8.81 -10.03 1.10
C LEU A 278 10.22 -9.73 1.65
N LEU A 279 10.62 -10.35 2.77
CA LEU A 279 11.99 -10.23 3.27
C LEU A 279 13.00 -10.88 2.29
N LEU A 280 12.70 -12.09 1.80
CA LEU A 280 13.51 -12.74 0.77
C LEU A 280 13.61 -11.90 -0.51
N PHE A 281 12.50 -11.27 -0.89
CA PHE A 281 12.42 -10.36 -2.02
C PHE A 281 13.38 -9.17 -1.86
N GLN A 282 13.43 -8.58 -0.67
CA GLN A 282 14.32 -7.45 -0.36
C GLN A 282 15.80 -7.86 -0.40
N TYR A 283 16.14 -9.05 0.10
CA TYR A 283 17.51 -9.55 0.16
C TYR A 283 17.94 -10.35 -1.08
N ASP A 284 17.17 -10.30 -2.18
CA ASP A 284 17.41 -11.05 -3.42
C ASP A 284 18.86 -10.94 -3.91
N ARG A 285 19.46 -9.74 -3.92
CA ARG A 285 20.82 -9.57 -4.45
C ARG A 285 21.89 -10.36 -3.67
N ARG A 286 21.78 -10.45 -2.35
CA ARG A 286 22.73 -11.21 -1.49
C ARG A 286 22.41 -12.72 -1.53
N LEU A 287 21.12 -13.06 -1.53
CA LEU A 287 20.65 -14.45 -1.56
C LEU A 287 20.91 -15.10 -2.91
N SER A 288 20.62 -14.42 -4.01
CA SER A 288 20.86 -14.88 -5.38
C SER A 288 22.34 -15.16 -5.64
N GLN A 289 23.25 -14.31 -5.15
CA GLN A 289 24.69 -14.59 -5.19
C GLN A 289 25.09 -15.85 -4.42
N THR A 290 24.46 -16.10 -3.28
CA THR A 290 24.72 -17.28 -2.43
C THR A 290 24.17 -18.55 -3.07
N VAL A 291 22.93 -18.50 -3.58
CA VAL A 291 22.28 -19.61 -4.31
C VAL A 291 23.08 -19.97 -5.56
N ILE A 292 23.52 -18.99 -6.35
CA ILE A 292 24.35 -19.24 -7.53
C ILE A 292 25.68 -19.92 -7.14
N LYS A 293 26.33 -19.48 -6.05
CA LYS A 293 27.54 -20.12 -5.53
C LYS A 293 27.28 -21.57 -5.09
N LEU A 294 26.18 -21.83 -4.38
CA LEU A 294 25.80 -23.16 -3.93
C LEU A 294 25.47 -24.09 -5.11
N CYS A 295 24.69 -23.63 -6.09
CA CYS A 295 24.38 -24.41 -7.29
C CYS A 295 25.64 -24.74 -8.10
N LYS A 296 26.59 -23.79 -8.24
CA LYS A 296 27.89 -24.05 -8.86
C LYS A 296 28.68 -25.11 -8.09
N ARG A 297 28.71 -25.03 -6.75
CA ARG A 297 29.40 -25.99 -5.88
C ARG A 297 28.80 -27.40 -5.96
N VAL A 298 27.48 -27.51 -5.95
CA VAL A 298 26.77 -28.80 -6.10
C VAL A 298 27.03 -29.41 -7.49
N ARG A 299 27.01 -28.59 -8.55
CA ARG A 299 27.32 -29.05 -9.91
C ARG A 299 28.77 -29.51 -10.06
N GLN A 300 29.73 -28.78 -9.49
CA GLN A 300 31.14 -29.16 -9.47
C GLN A 300 31.37 -30.46 -8.70
N ASN A 301 30.73 -30.63 -7.54
CA ASN A 301 30.82 -31.88 -6.77
C ASN A 301 30.24 -33.08 -7.53
N LYS A 302 29.08 -32.92 -8.21
CA LYS A 302 28.50 -33.99 -9.04
C LYS A 302 29.42 -34.40 -10.21
N LEU A 303 30.08 -33.44 -10.87
CA LEU A 303 31.05 -33.72 -11.93
C LEU A 303 32.30 -34.45 -11.37
N ALA A 304 32.81 -34.02 -10.21
CA ALA A 304 33.96 -34.65 -9.58
C ALA A 304 33.68 -36.09 -9.11
N THR A 305 32.46 -36.41 -8.67
CA THR A 305 32.06 -37.79 -8.33
C THR A 305 31.84 -38.67 -9.55
N MET A 306 31.43 -38.09 -10.69
CA MET A 306 31.22 -38.84 -11.94
C MET A 306 32.56 -39.26 -12.57
N TYR A 307 33.61 -38.44 -12.43
CA TYR A 307 34.95 -38.71 -12.96
C TYR A 307 35.83 -39.58 -12.05
N LYS A 308 35.39 -39.87 -10.81
CA LYS A 308 36.08 -40.77 -9.87
C LYS A 308 35.48 -42.18 -9.82
N GLY A 309 34.46 -42.43 -10.65
CA GLY A 309 33.77 -43.72 -10.75
C GLY A 309 34.14 -44.57 -11.97
N GLU A 310 35.15 -44.15 -12.74
CA GLU A 310 35.84 -44.95 -13.78
C GLU A 310 37.21 -45.37 -13.24
#